data_AF-A0A958DH11-F1
#
_entry.id   AF-A0A958DH11-F1
#
_cell.length_a   1.000
_cell.length_b   1.000
_cell.length_c   1.000
_cell.angle_alpha   90.00
_cell.angle_beta   90.00
_cell.angle_gamma   90.00
#
_symmetry.space_group_name_H-M   'P 1'
#
loop_
_entity.id
_entity.type
_entity.pdbx_description
1 polymer ?
#
loop_
_entity_poly.entity_id
_entity_poly.type
_entity_poly.pdbx_seq_one_letter_code
_entity_poly.pdbx_strand_id
1 'polypeptide(L)'
;MRTRSTLQGPEIPINAYVSNPKAEASKYGAETLVHIFRDMVFIREFETMLDRIKKEGAYEGIEYNHKGPAHLSIGQEAAAVGQSLNLTPNDFIFGSHRSHGEILAKSLSAIEQLSEDELMQIMESYMGGRPLRIVEKHIGGGETVRDLAINYLLYGTLAEIFGREAGFN
;
A
#
# COMPACT_ATOMS: atom_id res chain seq x y z
N MET A 1 -29.61 29.35 -16.12
CA MET A 1 -29.06 28.46 -17.18
C MET A 1 -27.54 28.55 -17.12
N ARG A 2 -26.81 27.42 -17.21
CA ARG A 2 -25.35 27.46 -17.36
C ARG A 2 -25.01 27.98 -18.76
N THR A 3 -24.12 28.96 -18.84
CA THR A 3 -23.66 29.55 -20.10
C THR A 3 -22.76 28.58 -20.83
N ARG A 4 -22.87 28.51 -22.16
CA ARG A 4 -21.96 27.71 -22.99
C ARG A 4 -20.56 28.32 -22.95
N SER A 5 -19.56 27.51 -22.60
CA SER A 5 -18.15 27.89 -22.62
C SER A 5 -17.28 26.69 -23.01
N THR A 6 -15.99 26.95 -23.29
CA THR A 6 -14.99 25.93 -23.62
C THR A 6 -13.86 26.00 -22.59
N LEU A 7 -13.44 24.85 -22.06
CA LEU A 7 -12.25 24.73 -21.23
C LEU A 7 -11.03 24.56 -22.13
N GLN A 8 -10.05 25.45 -22.03
CA GLN A 8 -8.74 25.29 -22.67
C GLN A 8 -7.75 24.81 -21.60
N GLY A 9 -7.07 23.69 -21.86
CA GLY A 9 -6.08 23.10 -20.94
C GLY A 9 -4.65 23.24 -21.48
N PRO A 10 -3.63 23.07 -20.61
CA PRO A 10 -2.24 23.04 -21.04
C PRO A 10 -1.95 21.81 -21.92
N GLU A 11 -0.90 21.87 -22.73
CA GLU A 11 -0.32 20.67 -23.34
C GLU A 11 0.24 19.76 -22.24
N ILE A 12 -0.13 18.49 -22.26
CA ILE A 12 0.33 17.49 -21.29
C ILE A 12 1.35 16.60 -22.01
N PRO A 13 2.66 16.75 -21.73
CA PRO A 13 3.66 15.93 -22.37
C PRO A 13 3.56 14.47 -21.87
N ILE A 14 3.56 13.52 -22.81
CA ILE A 14 3.45 12.08 -22.52
C ILE A 14 4.84 11.46 -22.56
N ASN A 15 5.15 10.55 -21.62
CA ASN A 15 6.44 9.87 -21.52
C ASN A 15 7.65 10.82 -21.43
N ALA A 16 7.47 11.97 -20.80
CA ALA A 16 8.48 13.04 -20.76
C ALA A 16 9.38 12.99 -19.51
N TYR A 17 9.28 11.93 -18.69
CA TYR A 17 10.17 11.77 -17.56
C TYR A 17 11.60 11.50 -18.02
N VAL A 18 12.54 12.30 -17.54
CA VAL A 18 13.99 12.10 -17.75
C VAL A 18 14.62 11.88 -16.39
N SER A 19 15.25 10.72 -16.20
CA SER A 19 15.84 10.34 -14.93
C SER A 19 16.91 11.34 -14.48
N ASN A 20 16.77 11.87 -13.27
CA ASN A 20 17.79 12.68 -12.61
C ASN A 20 17.82 12.39 -11.10
N PRO A 21 18.48 11.30 -10.66
CA PRO A 21 18.46 10.87 -9.27
C PRO A 21 18.94 11.93 -8.26
N LYS A 22 19.87 12.82 -8.67
CA LYS A 22 20.35 13.90 -7.81
C LYS A 22 19.26 14.94 -7.55
N ALA A 23 18.51 15.32 -8.59
CA ALA A 23 17.39 16.25 -8.44
C ALA A 23 16.26 15.62 -7.61
N GLU A 24 15.93 14.34 -7.85
CA GLU A 24 14.92 13.63 -7.06
C GLU A 24 15.32 13.53 -5.58
N ALA A 25 16.57 13.16 -5.28
CA ALA A 25 17.05 13.09 -3.91
C ALA A 25 17.06 14.46 -3.22
N SER A 26 17.34 15.53 -3.97
CA SER A 26 17.27 16.90 -3.45
C SER A 26 15.83 17.35 -3.16
N LYS A 27 14.86 16.86 -3.95
CA LYS A 27 13.44 17.22 -3.83
C LYS A 27 12.73 16.40 -2.75
N TYR A 28 12.93 15.09 -2.76
CA TYR A 28 12.18 14.14 -1.93
C TYR A 28 12.97 13.64 -0.72
N GLY A 29 14.30 13.75 -0.73
CA GLY A 29 15.15 13.14 0.29
C GLY A 29 15.54 11.70 -0.05
N ALA A 30 16.78 11.32 0.25
CA ALA A 30 17.31 10.00 -0.09
C ALA A 30 16.55 8.86 0.62
N GLU A 31 16.18 9.05 1.89
CA GLU A 31 15.41 8.09 2.67
C GLU A 31 14.03 7.84 2.06
N THR A 32 13.32 8.91 1.70
CA THR A 32 12.01 8.79 1.03
C THR A 32 12.11 8.07 -0.31
N LEU A 33 13.19 8.27 -1.09
CA LEU A 33 13.40 7.50 -2.32
C LEU A 33 13.58 5.99 -2.05
N VAL A 34 14.24 5.63 -0.95
CA VAL A 34 14.35 4.23 -0.50
C VAL A 34 12.97 3.70 -0.10
N HIS A 35 12.17 4.48 0.63
CA HIS A 35 10.80 4.08 1.01
C HIS A 35 9.90 3.89 -0.21
N ILE A 36 9.96 4.78 -1.20
CA ILE A 36 9.24 4.63 -2.48
C ILE A 36 9.59 3.30 -3.16
N PHE A 37 10.88 2.93 -3.18
CA PHE A 37 11.30 1.66 -3.75
C PHE A 37 10.81 0.46 -2.91
N ARG A 38 10.96 0.52 -1.58
CA ARG A 38 10.47 -0.50 -0.64
C ARG A 38 8.98 -0.75 -0.84
N ASP A 39 8.18 0.29 -0.93
CA ASP A 39 6.72 0.19 -1.05
C ASP A 39 6.32 -0.47 -2.37
N MET A 40 7.00 -0.14 -3.48
CA MET A 40 6.81 -0.86 -4.74
C MET A 40 7.18 -2.34 -4.64
N VAL A 41 8.24 -2.68 -3.91
CA VAL A 41 8.65 -4.08 -3.70
C VAL A 41 7.64 -4.84 -2.84
N PHE A 42 7.10 -4.23 -1.78
CA PHE A 42 6.05 -4.85 -0.97
C PHE A 42 4.79 -5.14 -1.78
N ILE A 43 4.35 -4.19 -2.61
CA ILE A 43 3.19 -4.40 -3.50
C ILE A 43 3.49 -5.52 -4.50
N ARG A 44 4.67 -5.50 -5.13
CA ARG A 44 5.08 -6.55 -6.08
C ARG A 44 5.06 -7.92 -5.43
N GLU A 45 5.62 -8.05 -4.23
CA GLU A 45 5.69 -9.34 -3.54
C GLU A 45 4.30 -9.80 -3.14
N PHE A 46 3.46 -8.91 -2.60
CA PHE A 46 2.07 -9.21 -2.28
C PHE A 46 1.30 -9.76 -3.49
N GLU A 47 1.39 -9.09 -4.63
CA GLU A 47 0.72 -9.52 -5.85
C GLU A 47 1.31 -10.82 -6.43
N THR A 48 2.63 -11.01 -6.31
CA THR A 48 3.33 -12.24 -6.73
C THR A 48 2.91 -13.44 -5.87
N MET A 49 2.77 -13.24 -4.57
CA MET A 49 2.24 -14.25 -3.65
C MET A 49 0.82 -14.66 -4.07
N LEU A 50 -0.07 -13.71 -4.36
CA LEU A 50 -1.42 -14.05 -4.82
C LEU A 50 -1.42 -14.79 -6.16
N ASP A 51 -0.54 -14.43 -7.09
CA ASP A 51 -0.35 -15.11 -8.37
C ASP A 51 0.08 -16.57 -8.17
N ARG A 52 1.08 -16.82 -7.31
CA ARG A 52 1.58 -18.15 -6.98
C ARG A 52 0.50 -19.01 -6.33
N ILE A 53 -0.20 -18.49 -5.32
CA ILE A 53 -1.33 -19.20 -4.70
C ILE A 53 -2.38 -19.57 -5.76
N LYS A 54 -2.68 -18.67 -6.70
CA LYS A 54 -3.69 -18.92 -7.74
C LYS A 54 -3.29 -19.99 -8.75
N LYS A 55 -2.02 -20.02 -9.13
CA LYS A 55 -1.49 -20.93 -10.15
C LYS A 55 -1.06 -22.28 -9.59
N GLU A 56 -0.47 -22.27 -8.40
CA GLU A 56 0.24 -23.41 -7.81
C GLU A 56 -0.49 -23.97 -6.59
N GLY A 57 -1.46 -23.24 -6.02
CA GLY A 57 -2.20 -23.66 -4.82
C GLY A 57 -1.41 -23.49 -3.52
N ALA A 58 -0.22 -22.88 -3.57
CA ALA A 58 0.63 -22.65 -2.43
C ALA A 58 1.52 -21.41 -2.62
N TYR A 59 2.08 -20.92 -1.51
CA TYR A 59 3.15 -19.93 -1.48
C TYR A 59 4.12 -20.26 -0.35
N GLU A 60 5.42 -20.34 -0.64
CA GLU A 60 6.46 -20.72 0.33
C GLU A 60 6.11 -22.00 1.13
N GLY A 61 5.53 -22.99 0.44
CA GLY A 61 5.12 -24.27 1.03
C GLY A 61 3.82 -24.23 1.85
N ILE A 62 3.17 -23.07 1.96
CA ILE A 62 1.87 -22.92 2.62
C ILE A 62 0.76 -23.10 1.58
N GLU A 63 0.03 -24.21 1.69
CA GLU A 63 -1.11 -24.49 0.82
C GLU A 63 -2.30 -23.57 1.13
N TYR A 64 -2.91 -23.00 0.08
CA TYR A 64 -4.15 -22.26 0.19
C TYR A 64 -4.93 -22.32 -1.13
N ASN A 65 -6.22 -22.65 -1.05
CA ASN A 65 -7.08 -22.68 -2.22
C ASN A 65 -7.93 -21.41 -2.32
N HIS A 66 -7.49 -20.46 -3.14
CA HIS A 66 -8.24 -19.24 -3.42
C HIS A 66 -9.22 -19.43 -4.59
N LYS A 67 -10.51 -19.57 -4.26
CA LYS A 67 -11.58 -19.87 -5.23
C LYS A 67 -12.03 -18.67 -6.07
N GLY A 68 -11.70 -17.44 -5.67
CA GLY A 68 -12.09 -16.20 -6.37
C GLY A 68 -11.16 -15.84 -7.55
N PRO A 69 -11.59 -14.91 -8.44
CA PRO A 69 -10.69 -14.28 -9.40
C PRO A 69 -9.68 -13.36 -8.69
N ALA A 70 -8.43 -13.38 -9.11
CA ALA A 70 -7.40 -12.46 -8.64
C ALA A 70 -7.05 -11.47 -9.75
N HIS A 71 -7.25 -10.18 -9.50
CA HIS A 71 -6.92 -9.11 -10.45
C HIS A 71 -5.64 -8.41 -9.98
N LEU A 72 -4.50 -8.86 -10.51
CA LEU A 72 -3.19 -8.48 -9.98
C LEU A 72 -2.70 -7.14 -10.53
N SER A 73 -2.24 -6.22 -9.68
CA SER A 73 -1.68 -4.93 -10.11
C SER A 73 -0.19 -4.97 -10.53
N ILE A 74 0.36 -6.15 -10.83
CA ILE A 74 1.77 -6.32 -11.23
C ILE A 74 2.13 -5.40 -12.40
N GLY A 75 3.14 -4.56 -12.20
CA GLY A 75 3.61 -3.56 -13.17
C GLY A 75 2.97 -2.18 -13.03
N GLN A 76 2.04 -1.99 -12.08
CA GLN A 76 1.36 -0.71 -11.80
C GLN A 76 1.78 -0.10 -10.45
N GLU A 77 2.82 -0.65 -9.80
CA GLU A 77 3.23 -0.26 -8.45
C GLU A 77 3.66 1.22 -8.41
N ALA A 78 4.40 1.67 -9.43
CA ALA A 78 4.85 3.05 -9.52
C ALA A 78 3.69 4.05 -9.62
N ALA A 79 2.56 3.66 -10.22
CA ALA A 79 1.37 4.51 -10.29
C ALA A 79 0.73 4.66 -8.90
N ALA A 80 0.54 3.54 -8.18
CA ALA A 80 -0.05 3.53 -6.84
C ALA A 80 0.83 4.26 -5.79
N VAL A 81 2.14 3.97 -5.78
CA VAL A 81 3.09 4.61 -4.85
C VAL A 81 3.30 6.08 -5.19
N GLY A 82 3.49 6.41 -6.47
CA GLY A 82 3.66 7.79 -6.91
C GLY A 82 2.44 8.67 -6.65
N GLN A 83 1.23 8.14 -6.82
CA GLN A 83 -0.01 8.81 -6.40
C GLN A 83 -0.01 9.04 -4.89
N SER A 84 0.17 7.98 -4.10
CA SER A 84 0.05 8.01 -2.64
C SER A 84 1.04 8.98 -1.99
N LEU A 85 2.26 9.12 -2.53
CA LEU A 85 3.26 10.08 -2.08
C LEU A 85 2.76 11.54 -2.06
N ASN A 86 1.79 11.88 -2.90
CA ASN A 86 1.23 13.23 -3.00
C ASN A 86 -0.09 13.40 -2.23
N LEU A 87 -0.53 12.36 -1.51
CA LEU A 87 -1.77 12.38 -0.75
C LEU A 87 -1.47 12.38 0.76
N THR A 88 -2.33 13.03 1.52
CA THR A 88 -2.33 12.99 3.00
C THR A 88 -3.19 11.83 3.51
N PRO A 89 -3.02 11.34 4.76
CA PRO A 89 -3.86 10.27 5.31
C PRO A 89 -5.38 10.55 5.22
N ASN A 90 -5.80 11.81 5.16
CA ASN A 90 -7.20 12.22 5.10
C ASN A 90 -7.80 12.24 3.67
N ASP A 91 -6.96 12.11 2.63
CA ASP A 91 -7.44 12.10 1.25
C ASP A 91 -8.03 10.73 0.88
N PHE A 92 -9.21 10.76 0.26
CA PHE A 92 -9.91 9.57 -0.21
C PHE A 92 -9.39 9.10 -1.57
N ILE A 93 -9.26 7.78 -1.71
CA ILE A 93 -9.05 7.10 -2.98
C ILE A 93 -10.27 6.26 -3.32
N PHE A 94 -10.67 6.25 -4.59
CA PHE A 94 -11.75 5.42 -5.10
C PHE A 94 -11.17 4.44 -6.11
N GLY A 95 -10.83 3.24 -5.62
CA GLY A 95 -10.21 2.20 -6.42
C GLY A 95 -11.20 1.43 -7.31
N SER A 96 -10.63 0.58 -8.15
CA SER A 96 -11.35 -0.41 -8.98
C SER A 96 -11.25 -1.84 -8.40
N HIS A 97 -11.43 -2.86 -9.24
CA HIS A 97 -11.21 -4.27 -8.88
C HIS A 97 -9.73 -4.68 -8.81
N ARG A 98 -8.78 -3.76 -9.11
CA ARG A 98 -7.33 -3.99 -9.15
C ARG A 98 -6.58 -3.08 -8.15
N SER A 99 -7.13 -2.93 -6.94
CA SER A 99 -6.73 -1.84 -6.03
C SER A 99 -5.89 -2.29 -4.83
N HIS A 100 -5.39 -3.54 -4.81
CA HIS A 100 -4.54 -4.01 -3.72
C HIS A 100 -3.33 -3.09 -3.54
N GLY A 101 -2.65 -2.76 -4.65
CA GLY A 101 -1.52 -1.84 -4.65
C GLY A 101 -1.88 -0.44 -4.18
N GLU A 102 -3.08 0.06 -4.47
CA GLU A 102 -3.51 1.41 -4.04
C GLU A 102 -3.74 1.45 -2.52
N ILE A 103 -4.38 0.43 -1.94
CA ILE A 103 -4.59 0.32 -0.49
C ILE A 103 -3.24 0.26 0.22
N LEU A 104 -2.35 -0.65 -0.22
CA LEU A 104 -1.03 -0.80 0.37
C LEU A 104 -0.19 0.47 0.25
N ALA A 105 -0.11 1.07 -0.95
CA ALA A 105 0.65 2.30 -1.17
C ALA A 105 0.14 3.46 -0.31
N LYS A 106 -1.19 3.61 -0.20
CA LYS A 106 -1.80 4.68 0.58
C LYS A 106 -1.50 4.54 2.07
N SER A 107 -1.64 3.33 2.59
CA SER A 107 -1.38 3.04 4.00
C SER A 107 0.11 3.14 4.34
N LEU A 108 1.01 2.64 3.48
CA LEU A 108 2.46 2.81 3.66
C LEU A 108 2.86 4.28 3.68
N SER A 109 2.34 5.08 2.74
CA SER A 109 2.58 6.53 2.73
C SER A 109 2.01 7.22 3.97
N ALA A 110 0.87 6.78 4.49
CA ALA A 110 0.30 7.31 5.73
C ALA A 110 1.17 6.98 6.95
N ILE A 111 1.79 5.79 7.00
CA ILE A 111 2.71 5.40 8.07
C ILE A 111 3.92 6.33 8.15
N GLU A 112 4.43 6.79 7.02
CA GLU A 112 5.54 7.75 6.98
C GLU A 112 5.12 9.17 7.43
N GLN A 113 3.84 9.52 7.28
CA GLN A 113 3.34 10.87 7.57
C GLN A 113 2.80 11.04 8.99
N LEU A 114 2.25 9.98 9.59
CA LEU A 114 1.66 10.02 10.93
C LEU A 114 2.73 9.96 12.02
N SER A 115 2.41 10.55 13.18
CA SER A 115 3.21 10.39 14.39
C SER A 115 3.07 8.98 14.97
N GLU A 116 4.04 8.57 15.77
CA GLU A 116 4.00 7.25 16.42
C GLU A 116 2.79 7.09 17.36
N ASP A 117 2.39 8.17 18.04
CA ASP A 117 1.19 8.19 18.89
C ASP A 117 -0.09 7.96 18.08
N GLU A 118 -0.22 8.62 16.92
CA GLU A 118 -1.36 8.42 16.01
C GLU A 118 -1.38 6.99 15.46
N LEU A 119 -0.22 6.44 15.08
CA LEU A 119 -0.11 5.06 14.61
C LEU A 119 -0.57 4.07 15.68
N MET A 120 -0.06 4.20 16.90
CA MET A 120 -0.45 3.35 18.02
C MET A 120 -1.93 3.48 18.32
N GLN A 121 -2.45 4.70 18.38
CA GLN A 121 -3.88 4.94 18.61
C GLN A 121 -4.76 4.24 17.56
N ILE A 122 -4.40 4.31 16.28
CA ILE A 122 -5.13 3.63 15.21
C ILE A 122 -5.09 2.10 15.41
N MET A 123 -3.89 1.55 15.60
CA MET A 123 -3.70 0.10 15.71
C MET A 123 -4.37 -0.49 16.95
N GLU A 124 -4.36 0.21 18.08
CA GLU A 124 -4.99 -0.21 19.34
C GLU A 124 -6.52 -0.07 19.33
N SER A 125 -7.04 0.95 18.64
CA SER A 125 -8.49 1.21 18.61
C SER A 125 -9.23 0.34 17.59
N TYR A 126 -8.62 0.06 16.44
CA TYR A 126 -9.25 -0.73 15.39
C TYR A 126 -9.51 -2.18 15.88
N MET A 127 -10.78 -2.60 15.82
CA MET A 127 -11.26 -3.90 16.35
C MET A 127 -10.78 -4.19 17.78
N GLY A 128 -10.62 -3.15 18.61
CA GLY A 128 -10.10 -3.26 19.98
C GLY A 128 -8.67 -3.81 20.06
N GLY A 129 -7.85 -3.57 19.03
CA GLY A 129 -6.44 -3.93 18.98
C GLY A 129 -6.18 -5.39 18.62
N ARG A 130 -7.20 -6.10 18.13
CA ARG A 130 -7.06 -7.54 17.83
C ARG A 130 -5.98 -7.84 16.78
N PRO A 131 -5.93 -7.17 15.61
CA PRO A 131 -4.88 -7.44 14.63
C PRO A 131 -3.49 -7.11 15.18
N LEU A 132 -3.36 -5.99 15.91
CA LEU A 132 -2.12 -5.57 16.57
C LEU A 132 -1.57 -6.67 17.50
N ARG A 133 -2.40 -7.19 18.41
CA ARG A 133 -1.98 -8.24 19.36
C ARG A 133 -1.52 -9.52 18.67
N ILE A 134 -2.10 -9.85 17.51
CA ILE A 134 -1.66 -11.02 16.73
C ILE A 134 -0.28 -10.77 16.15
N VAL A 135 -0.04 -9.59 15.59
CA VAL A 135 1.26 -9.18 15.06
C VAL A 135 2.32 -9.19 16.17
N GLU A 136 2.06 -8.55 17.31
CA GLU A 136 2.99 -8.51 18.45
C GLU A 136 3.36 -9.91 18.94
N LYS A 137 2.39 -10.83 18.97
CA LYS A 137 2.58 -12.19 19.47
C LYS A 137 3.31 -13.12 18.48
N HIS A 138 3.06 -12.98 17.17
CA HIS A 138 3.45 -13.99 16.19
C HIS A 138 4.43 -13.51 15.11
N ILE A 139 4.53 -12.21 14.88
CA ILE A 139 5.40 -11.60 13.86
C ILE A 139 6.49 -10.75 14.53
N GLY A 140 6.11 -10.00 15.57
CA GLY A 140 6.95 -9.01 16.23
C GLY A 140 6.79 -7.61 15.63
N GLY A 141 7.18 -6.60 16.42
CA GLY A 141 7.02 -5.19 16.07
C GLY A 141 8.18 -4.56 15.29
N GLY A 142 9.22 -5.30 14.94
CA GLY A 142 10.43 -4.72 14.37
C GLY A 142 11.21 -3.88 15.39
N GLU A 143 11.97 -2.88 14.90
CA GLU A 143 12.80 -2.01 15.74
C GLU A 143 12.05 -0.73 16.17
N THR A 144 11.05 -0.32 15.40
CA THR A 144 10.33 0.95 15.58
C THR A 144 8.82 0.78 15.52
N VAL A 145 8.06 1.79 15.98
CA VAL A 145 6.59 1.82 15.83
C VAL A 145 6.16 1.78 14.36
N ARG A 146 6.98 2.33 13.45
CA ARG A 146 6.71 2.27 12.00
C ARG A 146 6.87 0.85 11.45
N ASP A 147 7.85 0.09 11.90
CA ASP A 147 8.00 -1.32 11.52
C ASP A 147 6.80 -2.14 11.99
N LEU A 148 6.34 -1.88 13.22
CA LEU A 148 5.14 -2.50 13.77
C LEU A 148 3.90 -2.14 12.93
N ALA A 149 3.76 -0.88 12.53
CA ALA A 149 2.66 -0.41 11.69
C ALA A 149 2.68 -1.04 10.28
N ILE A 150 3.87 -1.25 9.70
CA ILE A 150 4.02 -1.97 8.42
C ILE A 150 3.59 -3.43 8.58
N ASN A 151 4.04 -4.12 9.63
CA ASN A 151 3.63 -5.50 9.91
C ASN A 151 2.13 -5.61 10.16
N TYR A 152 1.55 -4.67 10.90
CA TYR A 152 0.12 -4.52 11.12
C TYR A 152 -0.64 -4.37 9.81
N LEU A 153 -0.20 -3.46 8.93
CA LEU A 153 -0.79 -3.23 7.62
C LEU A 153 -0.77 -4.49 6.76
N LEU A 154 0.40 -5.13 6.63
CA LEU A 154 0.57 -6.32 5.79
C LEU A 154 -0.26 -7.49 6.34
N TYR A 155 -0.21 -7.73 7.65
CA TYR A 155 -1.00 -8.78 8.29
C TYR A 155 -2.50 -8.56 8.12
N GLY A 156 -3.01 -7.37 8.45
CA GLY A 156 -4.44 -7.08 8.36
C GLY A 156 -4.97 -7.12 6.92
N THR A 157 -4.16 -6.65 5.95
CA THR A 157 -4.51 -6.76 4.53
C THR A 157 -4.56 -8.22 4.07
N LEU A 158 -3.57 -9.05 4.43
CA LEU A 158 -3.57 -10.48 4.11
C LEU A 158 -4.71 -11.22 4.80
N ALA A 159 -4.99 -10.89 6.05
CA ALA A 159 -6.10 -11.44 6.81
C ALA A 159 -7.43 -11.16 6.10
N GLU A 160 -7.64 -9.94 5.60
CA GLU A 160 -8.82 -9.59 4.81
C GLU A 160 -8.89 -10.40 3.50
N ILE A 161 -7.82 -10.40 2.70
CA ILE A 161 -7.79 -11.13 1.42
C ILE A 161 -8.06 -12.63 1.59
N PHE A 162 -7.62 -13.22 2.69
CA PHE A 162 -7.83 -14.63 2.99
C PHE A 162 -9.08 -14.92 3.84
N GLY A 163 -9.92 -13.92 4.10
CA GLY A 163 -11.19 -14.05 4.82
C GLY A 163 -11.01 -14.48 6.27
N ARG A 164 -10.00 -13.93 6.96
CA ARG A 164 -9.70 -14.20 8.36
C ARG A 164 -10.33 -13.14 9.25
N GLU A 165 -10.70 -13.52 10.47
CA GLU A 165 -11.42 -12.66 11.44
C GLU A 165 -10.66 -11.40 11.87
N ALA A 166 -9.35 -11.32 11.60
CA ALA A 166 -8.52 -10.16 11.95
C ALA A 166 -8.20 -9.27 10.73
N GLY A 167 -8.96 -9.41 9.64
CA GLY A 167 -8.86 -8.58 8.43
C GLY A 167 -9.34 -7.15 8.63
N PHE A 168 -8.89 -6.25 7.76
CA PHE A 168 -9.42 -4.89 7.67
C PHE A 168 -10.77 -4.90 6.95
N ASN A 169 -11.84 -5.12 7.70
CA ASN A 169 -13.23 -5.13 7.22
C ASN A 169 -14.04 -3.91 7.70
#